data_AF-A0A540KW56-F1
#
_entry.id   AF-A0A540KW56-F1
#
_cell.length_a   1.000
_cell.length_b   1.000
_cell.length_c   1.000
_cell.angle_alpha   90.00
_cell.angle_beta   90.00
_cell.angle_gamma   90.00
#
_symmetry.space_group_name_H-M   'P 1'
#
loop_
_entity.id
_entity.type
_entity.pdbx_description
1 polymer ?
#
loop_
_entity_poly.entity_id
_entity_poly.type
_entity_poly.pdbx_seq_one_letter_code
_entity_poly.pdbx_strand_id
1 'polypeptide(L)'
;MVFWVFAVFKYEPPSDTIRPHSVYLFQDFQSFLNCDLSRTRMVGNQTRGGGDGFEFVLQRWWPYYFACGEHNGLHCKDGLMRFPVFPMFRGWHY
;
A
#
# COMPACT_ATOMS: atom_id res chain seq x y z
N MET A 1 -3.26 21.11 11.09
CA MET A 1 -2.23 20.77 10.09
C MET A 1 -2.85 19.78 9.12
N VAL A 2 -3.22 20.21 7.91
CA VAL A 2 -4.00 19.36 6.99
C VAL A 2 -3.06 18.79 5.94
N PHE A 3 -2.93 17.47 5.92
CA PHE A 3 -2.19 16.74 4.89
C PHE A 3 -3.13 16.45 3.73
N TRP A 4 -3.12 17.29 2.70
CA TRP A 4 -3.79 17.02 1.41
C TRP A 4 -2.86 16.24 0.48
N VAL A 5 -2.25 15.17 0.97
CA VAL A 5 -1.43 14.26 0.16
C VAL A 5 -2.09 12.89 0.21
N PHE A 6 -2.27 12.29 -0.96
CA PHE A 6 -2.86 10.98 -1.12
C PHE A 6 -2.00 10.13 -2.06
N ALA A 7 -2.08 8.81 -1.90
CA ALA A 7 -1.52 7.84 -2.81
C ALA A 7 -2.67 7.12 -3.53
N VAL A 8 -2.56 6.99 -4.86
CA VAL A 8 -3.53 6.25 -5.67
C VAL A 8 -2.90 4.94 -6.11
N PHE A 9 -3.56 3.83 -5.79
CA PHE A 9 -3.15 2.48 -6.15
C PHE A 9 -4.01 1.97 -7.30
N LYS A 10 -3.39 1.67 -8.44
CA LYS A 10 -4.06 1.09 -9.61
C LYS A 10 -3.61 -0.34 -9.83
N TYR A 11 -4.57 -1.25 -9.92
CA TYR A 11 -4.35 -2.66 -10.19
C TYR A 11 -5.62 -3.29 -10.77
N GLU A 12 -5.45 -4.26 -11.64
CA GLU A 12 -6.58 -4.91 -12.29
C GLU A 12 -7.39 -5.75 -11.28
N PRO A 13 -8.74 -5.70 -11.35
CA PRO A 13 -9.58 -6.62 -10.60
C PRO A 13 -9.27 -8.08 -10.97
N PRO A 14 -9.42 -9.03 -10.03
CA PRO A 14 -9.14 -10.43 -10.29
C PRO A 14 -10.08 -11.00 -11.36
N SER A 15 -9.51 -11.83 -12.23
CA SER A 15 -10.20 -12.60 -13.28
C SER A 15 -9.53 -13.96 -13.45
N ASP A 16 -10.04 -14.82 -14.32
CA ASP A 16 -9.46 -16.16 -14.56
C ASP A 16 -7.97 -16.12 -14.98
N THR A 17 -7.51 -15.02 -15.56
CA THR A 17 -6.12 -14.83 -16.01
C THR A 17 -5.34 -13.82 -15.17
N ILE A 18 -6.02 -12.99 -14.37
CA ILE A 18 -5.42 -11.90 -13.60
C ILE A 18 -5.33 -12.31 -12.13
N ARG A 19 -4.09 -12.40 -11.63
CA ARG A 19 -3.85 -12.65 -10.20
C ARG A 19 -4.39 -11.49 -9.36
N PRO A 20 -5.04 -11.77 -8.22
CA PRO A 20 -5.53 -10.71 -7.35
C PRO A 20 -4.39 -9.86 -6.79
N HIS A 21 -4.68 -8.58 -6.58
CA HIS A 21 -3.81 -7.65 -5.88
C HIS A 21 -4.62 -6.91 -4.82
N SER A 22 -4.03 -6.65 -3.66
CA SER A 22 -4.64 -5.83 -2.62
C SER A 22 -3.59 -4.90 -2.03
N VAL A 23 -4.04 -3.94 -1.22
CA VAL A 23 -3.17 -2.97 -0.57
C VAL A 23 -3.28 -3.17 0.93
N TYR A 24 -2.19 -3.61 1.53
CA TYR A 24 -2.02 -3.72 2.97
C TYR A 24 -1.11 -2.62 3.49
N LEU A 25 -1.44 -2.10 4.66
CA LEU A 25 -0.65 -1.13 5.41
C LEU A 25 -0.04 -1.82 6.63
N PHE A 26 1.29 -1.77 6.73
CA PHE A 26 2.03 -2.28 7.88
C PHE A 26 2.13 -1.22 8.97
N GLN A 27 2.14 -1.67 10.22
CA GLN A 27 2.23 -0.79 11.39
C GLN A 27 3.67 -0.42 11.75
N ASP A 28 4.64 -1.24 11.35
CA ASP A 28 6.05 -1.09 11.68
C ASP A 28 6.97 -1.56 10.54
N PHE A 29 8.20 -1.06 10.56
CA PHE A 29 9.19 -1.30 9.51
C PHE A 29 9.71 -2.76 9.49
N GLN A 30 9.80 -3.41 10.65
CA GLN A 30 10.33 -4.77 10.74
C GLN A 30 9.36 -5.77 10.09
N SER A 31 8.07 -5.64 10.37
CA SER A 31 7.02 -6.44 9.73
C SER A 31 7.01 -6.21 8.21
N PHE A 32 7.19 -4.97 7.76
CA PHE A 32 7.29 -4.62 6.33
C PHE A 32 8.49 -5.28 5.63
N LEU A 33 9.67 -5.27 6.25
CA LEU A 33 10.86 -5.92 5.71
C LEU A 33 10.72 -7.44 5.61
N ASN A 34 10.02 -8.06 6.55
CA ASN A 34 9.81 -9.51 6.57
C ASN A 34 8.54 -9.96 5.84
N CYS A 35 7.73 -9.02 5.33
CA CYS A 35 6.40 -9.30 4.79
C CYS A 35 5.50 -10.07 5.77
N ASP A 36 5.61 -9.78 7.07
CA ASP A 36 4.75 -10.37 8.11
C ASP A 36 3.37 -9.72 8.09
N LEU A 37 2.37 -10.48 7.60
CA LEU A 37 1.00 -10.01 7.46
C LEU A 37 0.18 -10.08 8.75
N SER A 38 0.69 -10.67 9.84
CA SER A 38 -0.07 -10.95 11.08
C SER A 38 -0.70 -9.70 11.72
N ARG A 39 -0.04 -8.55 11.58
CA ARG A 39 -0.47 -7.25 12.14
C ARG A 39 -0.80 -6.21 11.08
N THR A 40 -0.93 -6.63 9.84
CA THR A 40 -1.22 -5.70 8.74
C THR A 40 -2.70 -5.37 8.66
N ARG A 41 -3.01 -4.20 8.11
CA ARG A 41 -4.38 -3.78 7.83
C ARG A 41 -4.59 -3.72 6.34
N MET A 42 -5.55 -4.48 5.81
CA MET A 42 -6.00 -4.27 4.45
C MET A 42 -6.70 -2.91 4.34
N VAL A 43 -6.22 -2.07 3.43
CA VAL A 43 -6.78 -0.74 3.15
C VAL A 43 -7.45 -0.69 1.78
N GLY A 44 -6.95 -1.44 0.80
CA GLY A 44 -7.56 -1.63 -0.52
C GLY A 44 -7.77 -3.13 -0.80
N ASN A 45 -8.99 -3.52 -1.12
CA ASN A 45 -9.32 -4.91 -1.49
C ASN A 45 -9.11 -5.15 -2.99
N GLN A 46 -9.31 -6.40 -3.44
CA GLN A 46 -8.96 -6.83 -4.79
C GLN A 46 -9.67 -6.10 -5.94
N THR A 47 -10.82 -5.50 -5.70
CA THR A 47 -11.60 -4.83 -6.75
C THR A 47 -11.45 -3.32 -6.77
N ARG A 48 -10.85 -2.73 -5.72
CA ARG A 48 -10.75 -1.26 -5.57
C ARG A 48 -9.66 -0.61 -6.42
N GLY A 49 -8.77 -1.39 -7.03
CA GLY A 49 -7.70 -0.86 -7.90
C GLY A 49 -8.15 -0.51 -9.33
N GLY A 50 -9.35 -0.94 -9.74
CA GLY A 50 -9.88 -0.68 -11.08
C GLY A 50 -10.33 0.77 -11.27
N GLY A 51 -10.51 1.18 -12.55
CA GLY A 51 -10.98 2.51 -12.91
C GLY A 51 -10.04 3.63 -12.44
N ASP A 52 -10.55 4.52 -11.58
CA ASP A 52 -9.79 5.63 -11.01
C ASP A 52 -8.73 5.16 -9.99
N GLY A 53 -8.83 3.92 -9.50
CA GLY A 53 -7.93 3.33 -8.52
C GLY A 53 -8.37 3.55 -7.08
N PHE A 54 -7.65 2.93 -6.16
CA PHE A 54 -7.86 3.05 -4.73
C PHE A 54 -7.08 4.24 -4.18
N GLU A 55 -7.76 5.27 -3.70
CA GLU A 55 -7.12 6.41 -3.02
C GLU A 55 -6.95 6.13 -1.51
N PHE A 56 -5.73 6.38 -1.02
CA PHE A 56 -5.41 6.40 0.40
C PHE A 56 -4.85 7.77 0.81
N VAL A 57 -5.53 8.44 1.75
CA VAL A 57 -5.11 9.75 2.27
C VAL A 57 -4.02 9.57 3.33
N LEU A 58 -2.89 10.26 3.16
CA LEU A 58 -1.76 10.25 4.08
C LEU A 58 -1.96 11.31 5.18
N GLN A 59 -2.76 10.97 6.19
CA GLN A 59 -3.26 11.94 7.19
C GLN A 59 -2.23 12.43 8.23
N ARG A 60 -1.05 11.81 8.30
CA ARG A 60 -0.02 12.05 9.34
C ARG A 60 1.36 12.16 8.72
N TRP A 61 2.21 12.97 9.35
CA TRP A 61 3.66 13.01 9.08
C TRP A 61 4.35 11.80 9.72
N TRP A 62 4.17 10.64 9.11
CA TRP A 62 4.70 9.36 9.56
C TRP A 62 4.97 8.47 8.32
N PRO A 63 5.95 7.55 8.35
CA PRO A 63 6.12 6.62 7.24
C PRO A 63 4.94 5.65 7.13
N TYR A 64 4.48 5.43 5.90
CA TYR A 64 3.49 4.44 5.53
C TYR A 64 4.19 3.33 4.76
N TYR A 65 3.91 2.09 5.13
CA TYR A 65 4.55 0.92 4.55
C TYR A 65 3.47 0.11 3.83
N PHE A 66 3.43 0.19 2.51
CA PHE A 66 2.43 -0.49 1.70
C PHE A 66 3.01 -1.75 1.08
N ALA A 67 2.21 -2.82 1.00
CA ALA A 67 2.53 -3.98 0.17
C ALA A 67 1.27 -4.71 -0.30
N CYS A 68 1.46 -5.62 -1.24
CA CYS A 68 0.45 -6.60 -1.62
C CYS A 68 0.45 -7.78 -0.65
N GLY A 69 -0.70 -8.07 -0.03
CA GLY A 69 -0.86 -9.19 0.91
C GLY A 69 -1.35 -10.49 0.26
N GLU A 70 -1.61 -10.46 -1.05
CA GLU A 70 -2.14 -11.63 -1.76
C GLU A 70 -1.16 -12.80 -1.77
N HIS A 71 -1.74 -14.00 -1.91
CA HIS A 71 -1.00 -15.26 -1.86
C HIS A 71 -0.17 -15.42 -0.59
N ASN A 72 -0.72 -15.03 0.57
CA ASN A 72 -0.06 -15.12 1.88
C ASN A 72 1.30 -14.37 1.90
N GLY A 73 1.35 -13.20 1.26
CA GLY A 73 2.54 -12.34 1.23
C GLY A 73 3.58 -12.69 0.16
N LEU A 74 3.30 -13.65 -0.72
CA LEU A 74 4.21 -14.04 -1.81
C LEU A 74 4.46 -12.87 -2.78
N HIS A 75 3.43 -12.06 -3.06
CA HIS A 75 3.59 -10.83 -3.85
C HIS A 75 4.49 -9.79 -3.16
N CYS A 76 4.43 -9.67 -1.83
CA CYS A 76 5.32 -8.80 -1.06
C CYS A 76 6.77 -9.31 -1.05
N LYS A 77 6.96 -10.61 -0.79
CA LYS A 77 8.27 -11.21 -0.53
C LYS A 77 9.07 -11.48 -1.81
N ASP A 78 8.45 -12.20 -2.75
CA ASP A 78 9.11 -12.66 -3.96
C ASP A 78 8.82 -11.73 -5.15
N GLY A 79 7.59 -11.20 -5.20
CA GLY A 79 7.20 -10.21 -6.20
C GLY A 79 7.70 -8.79 -5.91
N LEU A 80 8.26 -8.55 -4.71
CA LEU A 80 8.72 -7.24 -4.23
C LEU A 80 7.67 -6.12 -4.36
N MET A 81 6.37 -6.47 -4.38
CA MET A 81 5.26 -5.52 -4.44
C MET A 81 5.06 -4.86 -3.09
N ARG A 82 6.01 -4.01 -2.72
CA ARG A 82 6.05 -3.28 -1.47
C ARG A 82 6.81 -1.98 -1.65
N PHE A 83 6.38 -0.92 -0.98
CA PHE A 83 7.08 0.36 -1.00
C PHE A 83 6.75 1.21 0.23
N PRO A 84 7.76 1.93 0.77
CA PRO A 84 7.53 2.94 1.79
C PRO A 84 7.11 4.27 1.16
N VAL A 85 6.27 5.02 1.85
CA VAL A 85 5.90 6.39 1.51
C VAL A 85 6.05 7.26 2.74
N PHE A 86 6.76 8.37 2.62
CA PHE A 86 6.86 9.38 3.67
C PHE A 86 6.32 10.70 3.14
N PRO A 87 5.16 11.19 3.64
CA PRO A 87 4.63 12.46 3.18
C PRO A 87 5.54 13.59 3.66
N MET A 88 6.07 14.40 2.74
CA MET A 88 6.85 15.58 3.08
C MET A 88 5.98 16.83 3.10
N PHE A 89 6.34 17.81 3.94
CA PHE A 89 5.68 19.11 3.95
C PHE A 89 5.97 19.85 2.66
N ARG A 90 4.91 20.32 2.00
CA ARG A 90 4.99 21.19 0.84
C ARG A 90 5.50 22.56 1.31
N GLY A 91 6.81 22.75 1.27
CA GLY A 91 7.55 23.85 1.89
C GLY A 91 9.02 23.52 2.15
N TRP A 92 9.39 22.23 2.12
CA TRP A 92 10.79 21.79 2.12
C TRP A 92 11.36 21.87 0.70
N HIS A 93 11.47 23.08 0.15
CA HIS A 93 12.31 23.37 -1.00
C HIS A 93 13.50 24.18 -0.46
N TYR A 94 14.70 23.64 -0.58
CA TYR A 94 15.93 24.41 -0.45
C TYR A 94 16.22 25.16 -1.75
#